data_AF-A0A932Q9L5-F1
#
_entry.id   AF-A0A932Q9L5-F1
#
_cell.length_a   1.000
_cell.length_b   1.000
_cell.length_c   1.000
_cell.angle_alpha   90.00
_cell.angle_beta   90.00
_cell.angle_gamma   90.00
#
_symmetry.space_group_name_H-M   'P 1'
#
loop_
_entity.id
_entity.type
_entity.pdbx_description
1 polymer ?
#
loop_
_entity_poly.entity_id
_entity_poly.type
_entity_poly.pdbx_seq_one_letter_code
_entity_poly.pdbx_strand_id
1 'polypeptide(L)'
;MTRRHGSVLLLILSMIFWIVRCSPSFKDLSSPNGRQAIIDQANDDLTAGDCGSAIDILTPLVHSQYSNNDVLMVYASAFACQGGLNFPNLIGNLKDLGSSDIWSVLVKTDYSSGSGDGHVAAFDTAASEIYQTATPAGSLAASQRTPDANTFMVFIELSQIASVIAPLGGAVSSSGHKTVSITGKGSIADMCHVEVAVAEIKDSLQFVSAGAAINNVVANINADCAGLPGGVCPTNENFTTCMGSAAIQVQGQLLIDGIDNSWTL
;
A
#
# COMPACT_ATOMS: atom_id res chain seq x y z
N MET A 1 -40.34 -58.94 -30.77
CA MET A 1 -38.96 -58.54 -31.14
C MET A 1 -39.02 -57.15 -31.76
N THR A 2 -38.10 -56.24 -31.40
CA THR A 2 -38.03 -54.80 -31.79
C THR A 2 -39.07 -53.92 -31.05
N ARG A 3 -38.83 -52.74 -30.47
CA ARG A 3 -37.74 -51.74 -30.47
C ARG A 3 -37.75 -50.99 -29.11
N ARG A 4 -36.63 -50.91 -28.40
CA ARG A 4 -36.39 -50.01 -27.24
C ARG A 4 -35.02 -49.34 -27.39
N HIS A 5 -34.85 -48.33 -28.24
CA HIS A 5 -33.59 -47.57 -28.35
C HIS A 5 -33.80 -46.10 -28.78
N GLY A 6 -34.92 -45.46 -28.41
CA GLY A 6 -35.22 -44.08 -28.85
C GLY A 6 -34.92 -42.97 -27.84
N SER A 7 -34.95 -43.25 -26.53
CA SER A 7 -35.12 -42.19 -25.52
C SER A 7 -33.85 -41.78 -24.77
N VAL A 8 -32.74 -42.50 -24.93
CA VAL A 8 -31.48 -42.18 -24.21
C VAL A 8 -30.63 -41.17 -24.97
N LEU A 9 -30.76 -41.09 -26.31
CA LEU A 9 -29.96 -40.17 -27.13
C LEU A 9 -30.34 -38.69 -26.93
N LEU A 10 -31.59 -38.40 -26.53
CA LEU A 10 -32.09 -37.03 -26.41
C LEU A 10 -31.63 -36.31 -25.12
N LEU A 11 -31.37 -37.06 -24.05
CA LEU A 11 -30.90 -36.50 -22.77
C LEU A 11 -29.42 -36.09 -22.83
N ILE A 12 -28.59 -36.85 -23.55
CA ILE A 12 -27.16 -36.53 -23.73
C ILE A 12 -26.97 -35.27 -24.58
N LEU A 13 -27.85 -35.03 -25.56
CA LEU A 13 -27.78 -33.81 -26.40
C LEU A 13 -28.19 -32.53 -25.63
N SER A 14 -29.05 -32.64 -24.61
CA SER A 14 -29.48 -31.49 -23.80
C SER A 14 -28.42 -31.03 -22.78
N MET A 15 -27.49 -31.91 -22.37
CA MET A 15 -26.39 -31.56 -21.46
C MET A 15 -25.23 -30.83 -22.16
N ILE A 16 -25.09 -30.96 -23.48
CA ILE A 16 -24.01 -30.31 -24.24
C ILE A 16 -24.31 -28.82 -24.50
N PHE A 17 -25.58 -28.40 -24.44
CA PHE A 17 -25.99 -27.01 -24.69
C PHE A 17 -25.79 -26.03 -23.51
N TRP A 18 -25.43 -26.52 -22.32
CA TRP A 18 -25.18 -25.68 -21.14
C TRP A 18 -23.70 -25.41 -20.86
N ILE A 19 -22.78 -25.92 -21.69
CA ILE A 19 -21.33 -25.66 -21.56
C ILE A 19 -20.83 -24.66 -22.62
N VAL A 20 -21.73 -23.97 -23.32
CA VAL A 20 -21.37 -22.65 -23.87
C VAL A 20 -21.42 -21.67 -22.70
N ARG A 21 -20.42 -21.76 -21.82
CA ARG A 21 -19.98 -20.56 -21.12
C ARG A 21 -19.63 -19.61 -22.27
N CYS A 22 -20.51 -18.64 -22.52
CA CYS A 22 -20.01 -17.35 -22.99
C CYS A 22 -18.92 -17.02 -21.99
N SER A 23 -17.66 -17.27 -22.34
CA SER A 23 -16.59 -16.45 -21.83
C SER A 23 -16.86 -15.12 -22.52
N PRO A 24 -17.34 -14.07 -21.82
CA PRO A 24 -17.14 -12.73 -22.33
C PRO A 24 -15.72 -12.66 -22.89
N SER A 25 -15.56 -11.97 -24.01
CA SER A 25 -14.24 -11.67 -24.55
C SER A 25 -13.53 -10.71 -23.57
N PHE A 26 -13.21 -11.19 -22.37
CA PHE A 26 -12.60 -10.48 -21.24
C PHE A 26 -11.17 -10.03 -21.53
N LYS A 27 -10.67 -10.32 -22.74
CA LYS A 27 -9.33 -9.95 -23.20
C LYS A 27 -9.35 -8.94 -24.33
N ASP A 28 -10.46 -8.24 -24.53
CA ASP A 28 -10.40 -7.02 -25.32
C ASP A 28 -9.79 -5.89 -24.49
N LEU A 29 -8.45 -5.93 -24.36
CA LEU A 29 -7.67 -4.85 -23.74
C LEU A 29 -7.82 -3.53 -24.49
N SER A 30 -8.45 -3.54 -25.67
CA SER A 30 -8.56 -2.39 -26.55
C SER A 30 -9.87 -1.62 -26.48
N SER A 31 -10.83 -2.05 -25.66
CA SER A 31 -12.08 -1.32 -25.44
C SER A 31 -12.25 -0.85 -24.00
N PRO A 32 -12.98 0.27 -23.79
CA PRO A 32 -13.34 0.72 -22.45
C PRO A 32 -14.06 -0.35 -21.61
N ASN A 33 -14.86 -1.21 -22.25
CA ASN A 33 -15.60 -2.29 -21.58
C ASN A 33 -14.67 -3.43 -21.13
N GLY A 34 -13.72 -3.85 -21.97
CA GLY A 34 -12.76 -4.88 -21.59
C GLY A 34 -11.80 -4.38 -20.51
N ARG A 35 -11.42 -3.10 -20.53
CA ARG A 35 -10.67 -2.45 -19.44
C ARG A 35 -11.45 -2.49 -18.13
N GLN A 36 -12.72 -2.07 -18.13
CA GLN A 36 -13.53 -2.06 -16.91
C GLN A 36 -13.67 -3.49 -16.35
N ALA A 37 -13.89 -4.49 -17.20
CA ALA A 37 -13.99 -5.88 -16.74
C ALA A 37 -12.70 -6.40 -16.08
N ILE A 38 -11.52 -5.93 -16.50
CA ILE A 38 -10.24 -6.25 -15.84
C ILE A 38 -10.13 -5.55 -14.49
N ILE A 39 -10.52 -4.28 -14.40
CA ILE A 39 -10.55 -3.55 -13.13
C ILE A 39 -11.52 -4.23 -12.15
N ASP A 40 -12.71 -4.63 -12.61
CA ASP A 40 -13.71 -5.30 -11.79
C ASP A 40 -13.18 -6.65 -11.27
N GLN A 41 -12.57 -7.46 -12.14
CA GLN A 41 -11.95 -8.72 -11.73
C GLN A 41 -10.78 -8.50 -10.76
N ALA A 42 -9.94 -7.49 -10.99
CA ALA A 42 -8.86 -7.17 -10.07
C ALA A 42 -9.40 -6.76 -8.69
N ASN A 43 -10.49 -5.99 -8.64
CA ASN A 43 -11.14 -5.63 -7.38
C ASN A 43 -11.75 -6.84 -6.66
N ASP A 44 -12.32 -7.80 -7.41
CA ASP A 44 -12.78 -9.08 -6.85
C ASP A 44 -11.61 -9.87 -6.23
N ASP A 45 -10.47 -9.93 -6.93
CA ASP A 45 -9.25 -10.60 -6.45
C ASP A 45 -8.69 -9.89 -5.19
N LEU A 46 -8.63 -8.56 -5.18
CA LEU A 46 -8.23 -7.77 -4.01
C LEU A 46 -9.18 -7.98 -2.82
N THR A 47 -10.49 -8.06 -3.07
CA THR A 47 -11.49 -8.34 -2.03
C THR A 47 -11.31 -9.75 -1.45
N ALA A 48 -10.86 -10.71 -2.27
CA ALA A 48 -10.52 -12.06 -1.83
C ALA A 48 -9.13 -12.16 -1.16
N GLY A 49 -8.33 -11.07 -1.17
CA GLY A 49 -6.94 -11.06 -0.70
C GLY A 49 -5.96 -11.74 -1.66
N ASP A 50 -6.35 -12.01 -2.90
CA ASP A 50 -5.48 -12.57 -3.94
C ASP A 50 -4.76 -11.45 -4.71
N CYS A 51 -3.84 -10.78 -4.00
CA CYS A 51 -3.08 -9.66 -4.55
C CYS A 51 -2.26 -10.07 -5.79
N GLY A 52 -1.77 -11.31 -5.85
CA GLY A 52 -0.98 -11.83 -6.98
C GLY A 52 -1.79 -11.93 -8.26
N SER A 53 -3.00 -12.50 -8.20
CA SER A 53 -3.91 -12.55 -9.35
C SER A 53 -4.31 -11.14 -9.82
N ALA A 54 -4.57 -10.22 -8.88
CA ALA A 54 -4.84 -8.82 -9.20
C ALA A 54 -3.67 -8.14 -9.94
N ILE A 55 -2.41 -8.36 -9.51
CA ILE A 55 -1.22 -7.86 -10.20
C ILE A 55 -1.11 -8.46 -11.60
N ASP A 56 -1.26 -9.78 -11.73
CA ASP A 56 -1.11 -10.50 -12.99
C ASP A 56 -2.11 -10.02 -14.05
N ILE A 57 -3.37 -9.76 -13.66
CA ILE A 57 -4.40 -9.31 -14.60
C ILE A 57 -4.29 -7.83 -14.98
N LEU A 58 -3.78 -6.97 -14.08
CA LEU A 58 -3.58 -5.55 -14.33
C LEU A 58 -2.30 -5.24 -15.12
N THR A 59 -1.25 -6.06 -14.98
CA THR A 59 0.07 -5.82 -15.59
C THR A 59 0.03 -5.57 -17.11
N PRO A 60 -0.74 -6.32 -17.92
CA PRO A 60 -0.86 -6.04 -19.35
C PRO A 60 -1.53 -4.69 -19.65
N LEU A 61 -2.41 -4.21 -18.77
CA LEU A 61 -3.18 -2.99 -18.95
C LEU A 61 -2.34 -1.74 -18.62
N VAL A 62 -1.55 -1.81 -17.54
CA VAL A 62 -0.63 -0.74 -17.10
C VAL A 62 0.40 -0.40 -18.18
N HIS A 63 0.88 -1.40 -18.92
CA HIS A 63 1.84 -1.22 -20.02
C HIS A 63 1.20 -0.95 -21.39
N SER A 64 -0.12 -0.73 -21.43
CA SER A 64 -0.85 -0.48 -22.66
C SER A 64 -1.16 1.00 -22.86
N GLN A 65 -1.59 1.38 -24.06
CA GLN A 65 -2.13 2.72 -24.36
C GLN A 65 -3.42 3.06 -23.58
N TYR A 66 -4.01 2.10 -22.88
CA TYR A 66 -5.24 2.27 -22.10
C TYR A 66 -4.99 2.44 -20.60
N SER A 67 -3.71 2.48 -20.19
CA SER A 67 -3.32 2.84 -18.83
C SER A 67 -3.77 4.27 -18.54
N ASN A 68 -4.42 4.45 -17.39
CA ASN A 68 -4.87 5.73 -16.86
C ASN A 68 -4.74 5.73 -15.33
N ASN A 69 -5.06 6.85 -14.70
CA ASN A 69 -4.95 6.98 -13.25
C ASN A 69 -5.77 5.92 -12.49
N ASP A 70 -6.94 5.52 -12.98
CA ASP A 70 -7.75 4.49 -12.32
C ASP A 70 -7.02 3.14 -12.32
N VAL A 71 -6.47 2.74 -13.47
CA VAL A 71 -5.69 1.49 -13.60
C VAL A 71 -4.47 1.52 -12.68
N LEU A 72 -3.73 2.62 -12.68
CA LEU A 72 -2.53 2.80 -11.85
C LEU A 72 -2.88 2.76 -10.36
N MET A 73 -3.98 3.35 -9.94
CA MET A 73 -4.44 3.32 -8.54
C MET A 73 -4.86 1.93 -8.08
N VAL A 74 -5.56 1.15 -8.93
CA VAL A 74 -5.91 -0.25 -8.61
C VAL A 74 -4.64 -1.11 -8.60
N TYR A 75 -3.69 -0.85 -9.50
CA TYR A 75 -2.41 -1.57 -9.53
C TYR A 75 -1.55 -1.29 -8.30
N ALA A 76 -1.46 -0.02 -7.89
CA ALA A 76 -0.86 0.37 -6.62
C ALA A 76 -1.56 -0.31 -5.43
N SER A 77 -2.89 -0.44 -5.47
CA SER A 77 -3.66 -1.19 -4.46
C SER A 77 -3.32 -2.67 -4.41
N ALA A 78 -3.01 -3.28 -5.55
CA ALA A 78 -2.58 -4.66 -5.60
C ALA A 78 -1.19 -4.88 -4.98
N PHE A 79 -0.26 -3.96 -5.21
CA PHE A 79 1.03 -3.98 -4.52
C PHE A 79 0.91 -3.66 -3.03
N ALA A 80 0.07 -2.71 -2.64
CA ALA A 80 -0.15 -2.44 -1.22
C ALA A 80 -0.78 -3.65 -0.50
N CYS A 81 -1.73 -4.33 -1.15
CA CYS A 81 -2.26 -5.62 -0.71
C CYS A 81 -1.16 -6.66 -0.54
N GLN A 82 -0.23 -6.77 -1.51
CA GLN A 82 0.92 -7.67 -1.42
C GLN A 82 1.86 -7.31 -0.25
N GLY A 83 1.99 -6.03 0.07
CA GLY A 83 2.69 -5.53 1.26
C GLY A 83 1.95 -5.79 2.58
N GLY A 84 0.77 -6.42 2.54
CA GLY A 84 -0.03 -6.74 3.70
C GLY A 84 -0.97 -5.62 4.16
N LEU A 85 -1.10 -4.53 3.39
CA LEU A 85 -1.95 -3.41 3.78
C LEU A 85 -3.40 -3.81 3.92
N ASN A 86 -3.90 -3.74 5.16
CA ASN A 86 -5.28 -4.07 5.48
C ASN A 86 -6.09 -2.79 5.70
N PHE A 87 -6.51 -2.13 4.62
CA PHE A 87 -7.25 -0.86 4.67
C PHE A 87 -8.42 -0.81 5.66
N PRO A 88 -9.35 -1.80 5.68
CA PRO A 88 -10.45 -1.77 6.64
C PRO A 88 -9.98 -1.82 8.10
N ASN A 89 -8.97 -2.65 8.40
CA ASN A 89 -8.41 -2.72 9.75
C ASN A 89 -7.61 -1.47 10.08
N LEU A 90 -6.85 -0.91 9.14
CA LEU A 90 -6.10 0.33 9.33
C LEU A 90 -7.04 1.48 9.64
N ILE A 91 -8.04 1.74 8.80
CA ILE A 91 -9.04 2.79 9.05
C ILE A 91 -9.78 2.53 10.37
N GLY A 92 -10.14 1.27 10.63
CA GLY A 92 -10.81 0.84 11.86
C GLY A 92 -9.96 1.05 13.13
N ASN A 93 -8.65 0.88 13.04
CA ASN A 93 -7.76 1.07 14.18
C ASN A 93 -7.36 2.55 14.32
N LEU A 94 -7.23 3.29 13.21
CA LEU A 94 -6.91 4.71 13.20
C LEU A 94 -8.04 5.58 13.78
N LYS A 95 -9.31 5.22 13.57
CA LYS A 95 -10.46 5.96 14.16
C LYS A 95 -10.50 5.90 15.69
N ASP A 96 -9.92 4.84 16.28
CA ASP A 96 -9.92 4.59 17.72
C ASP A 96 -8.63 5.11 18.38
N LEU A 97 -7.75 5.78 17.61
CA LEU A 97 -6.57 6.46 18.12
C LEU A 97 -6.95 7.69 18.95
N GLY A 98 -7.28 7.46 20.22
CA GLY A 98 -7.16 8.45 21.28
C GLY A 98 -5.82 8.37 22.02
N SER A 99 -4.93 7.43 21.66
CA SER A 99 -3.69 7.12 22.37
C SER A 99 -2.47 7.86 21.81
N SER A 100 -1.48 8.05 22.68
CA SER A 100 -0.13 8.55 22.36
C SER A 100 0.75 7.53 21.64
N ASP A 101 0.25 6.33 21.36
CA ASP A 101 1.02 5.24 20.76
C ASP A 101 0.34 4.76 19.47
N ILE A 102 0.53 5.56 18.42
CA ILE A 102 0.08 5.22 17.07
C ILE A 102 0.90 4.06 16.49
N TRP A 103 2.16 3.94 16.86
CA TRP A 103 3.09 2.98 16.26
C TRP A 103 2.70 1.54 16.57
N SER A 104 2.28 1.24 17.79
CA SER A 104 1.74 -0.09 18.10
C SER A 104 0.50 -0.43 17.29
N VAL A 105 -0.37 0.55 17.03
CA VAL A 105 -1.56 0.32 16.20
C VAL A 105 -1.20 0.03 14.75
N LEU A 106 -0.25 0.79 14.18
CA LEU A 106 0.22 0.59 12.81
C LEU A 106 0.94 -0.76 12.68
N VAL A 107 1.88 -1.06 13.58
CA VAL A 107 2.63 -2.33 13.59
C VAL A 107 1.73 -3.54 13.80
N LYS A 108 0.67 -3.43 14.61
CA LYS A 108 -0.32 -4.51 14.76
C LYS A 108 -1.11 -4.73 13.47
N THR A 109 -1.40 -3.66 12.73
CA THR A 109 -2.21 -3.72 11.52
C THR A 109 -1.41 -4.30 10.35
N ASP A 110 -0.21 -3.76 10.14
CA ASP A 110 0.66 -4.05 8.99
C ASP A 110 1.97 -4.68 9.47
N TYR A 111 1.85 -5.71 10.30
CA TYR A 111 3.00 -6.40 10.89
C TYR A 111 3.90 -7.02 9.81
N SER A 112 5.19 -6.66 9.85
CA SER A 112 6.24 -7.32 9.07
C SER A 112 7.09 -8.22 9.97
N SER A 113 7.47 -9.38 9.44
CA SER A 113 8.38 -10.32 10.11
C SER A 113 9.86 -10.01 9.87
N GLY A 114 10.16 -9.04 9.00
CA GLY A 114 11.50 -8.60 8.67
C GLY A 114 11.78 -8.52 7.17
N SER A 115 13.04 -8.22 6.82
CA SER A 115 13.51 -7.90 5.46
C SER A 115 13.35 -9.00 4.39
N GLY A 116 12.74 -10.14 4.72
CA GLY A 116 12.51 -11.26 3.81
C GLY A 116 11.05 -11.45 3.38
N ASP A 117 10.09 -10.72 3.94
CA ASP A 117 8.67 -10.86 3.56
C ASP A 117 8.27 -10.03 2.33
N GLY A 118 9.13 -9.10 1.90
CA GLY A 118 8.93 -8.30 0.70
C GLY A 118 7.94 -7.15 0.88
N HIS A 119 7.48 -6.86 2.11
CA HIS A 119 6.47 -5.82 2.34
C HIS A 119 6.96 -4.44 1.89
N VAL A 120 8.16 -4.04 2.32
CA VAL A 120 8.76 -2.74 1.97
C VAL A 120 8.88 -2.58 0.46
N ALA A 121 9.37 -3.60 -0.25
CA ALA A 121 9.50 -3.55 -1.71
C ALA A 121 8.14 -3.44 -2.42
N ALA A 122 7.09 -4.07 -1.86
CA ALA A 122 5.73 -3.94 -2.38
C ALA A 122 5.18 -2.52 -2.16
N PHE A 123 5.43 -1.91 -1.00
CA PHE A 123 5.06 -0.52 -0.73
C PHE A 123 5.82 0.49 -1.60
N ASP A 124 7.13 0.32 -1.80
CA ASP A 124 7.91 1.14 -2.74
C ASP A 124 7.30 1.08 -4.16
N THR A 125 6.88 -0.11 -4.57
CA THR A 125 6.24 -0.30 -5.88
C THR A 125 4.88 0.39 -5.93
N ALA A 126 4.06 0.25 -4.90
CA ALA A 126 2.77 0.93 -4.80
C ALA A 126 2.92 2.45 -4.84
N ALA A 127 3.85 3.02 -4.08
CA ALA A 127 4.16 4.45 -4.08
C ALA A 127 4.63 4.93 -5.46
N SER A 128 5.51 4.16 -6.11
CA SER A 128 5.97 4.44 -7.48
C SER A 128 4.82 4.55 -8.48
N GLU A 129 3.86 3.62 -8.43
CA GLU A 129 2.66 3.64 -9.30
C GLU A 129 1.78 4.87 -9.01
N ILE A 130 1.67 5.30 -7.75
CA ILE A 130 0.96 6.53 -7.40
C ILE A 130 1.68 7.76 -7.98
N TYR A 131 3.01 7.84 -7.96
CA TYR A 131 3.70 8.96 -8.60
C TYR A 131 3.41 9.01 -10.10
N GLN A 132 3.21 7.86 -10.76
CA GLN A 132 2.82 7.83 -12.19
C GLN A 132 1.44 8.46 -12.45
N THR A 133 0.58 8.56 -11.43
CA THR A 133 -0.72 9.26 -11.55
C THR A 133 -0.61 10.79 -11.51
N ALA A 134 0.56 11.32 -11.14
CA ALA A 134 0.78 12.76 -11.00
C ALA A 134 0.87 13.50 -12.36
N THR A 135 0.78 14.83 -12.34
CA THR A 135 0.94 15.67 -13.53
C THR A 135 2.07 16.70 -13.33
N PRO A 136 3.28 16.53 -13.90
CA PRO A 136 3.69 15.44 -14.79
C PRO A 136 3.84 14.10 -14.05
N ALA A 137 3.72 12.99 -14.80
CA ALA A 137 3.90 11.65 -14.27
C ALA A 137 5.29 11.48 -13.65
N GLY A 138 5.36 10.78 -12.52
CA GLY A 138 6.57 10.60 -11.72
C GLY A 138 6.87 11.74 -10.76
N SER A 139 6.00 12.75 -10.63
CA SER A 139 6.22 13.83 -9.65
C SER A 139 6.05 13.32 -8.22
N LEU A 140 7.03 13.64 -7.38
CA LEU A 140 6.99 13.38 -5.93
C LEU A 140 6.12 14.40 -5.17
N ALA A 141 5.74 15.52 -5.79
CA ALA A 141 4.99 16.58 -5.12
C ALA A 141 3.48 16.25 -5.05
N ALA A 142 2.91 16.27 -3.85
CA ALA A 142 1.50 16.02 -3.58
C ALA A 142 0.56 17.00 -4.30
N SER A 143 1.02 18.24 -4.51
CA SER A 143 0.30 19.24 -5.31
C SER A 143 0.03 18.81 -6.75
N GLN A 144 0.79 17.84 -7.27
CA GLN A 144 0.65 17.32 -8.63
C GLN A 144 -0.16 16.00 -8.67
N ARG A 145 -0.62 15.51 -7.53
CA ARG A 145 -1.46 14.31 -7.39
C ARG A 145 -2.91 14.70 -7.08
N THR A 146 -3.84 13.77 -7.32
CA THR A 146 -5.23 13.95 -6.89
C THR A 146 -5.35 13.80 -5.37
N PRO A 147 -6.42 14.33 -4.74
CA PRO A 147 -6.66 14.11 -3.31
C PRO A 147 -6.75 12.63 -2.91
N ASP A 148 -7.33 11.79 -3.78
CA ASP A 148 -7.44 10.34 -3.55
C ASP A 148 -6.07 9.67 -3.59
N ALA A 149 -5.22 10.03 -4.56
CA ALA A 149 -3.84 9.56 -4.66
C ALA A 149 -2.99 9.98 -3.44
N ASN A 150 -3.16 11.22 -2.98
CA ASN A 150 -2.50 11.70 -1.76
C ASN A 150 -2.99 10.97 -0.51
N THR A 151 -4.29 10.69 -0.41
CA THR A 151 -4.85 9.93 0.72
C THR A 151 -4.30 8.51 0.74
N PHE A 152 -4.24 7.88 -0.43
CA PHE A 152 -3.71 6.54 -0.59
C PHE A 152 -2.21 6.46 -0.29
N MET A 153 -1.43 7.45 -0.73
CA MET A 153 -0.01 7.59 -0.41
C MET A 153 0.22 7.62 1.11
N VAL A 154 -0.56 8.41 1.86
CA VAL A 154 -0.45 8.46 3.33
C VAL A 154 -0.58 7.08 3.96
N PHE A 155 -1.52 6.26 3.50
CA PHE A 155 -1.71 4.92 4.06
C PHE A 155 -0.56 3.97 3.71
N ILE A 156 -0.08 3.98 2.46
CA ILE A 156 1.07 3.17 2.06
C ILE A 156 2.31 3.51 2.88
N GLU A 157 2.61 4.80 3.01
CA GLU A 157 3.81 5.25 3.73
C GLU A 157 3.73 4.98 5.25
N LEU A 158 2.54 5.04 5.85
CA LEU A 158 2.36 4.61 7.25
C LEU A 158 2.65 3.12 7.44
N SER A 159 2.19 2.29 6.50
CA SER A 159 2.41 0.85 6.52
C SER A 159 3.85 0.47 6.18
N GLN A 160 4.52 1.27 5.36
CA GLN A 160 5.96 1.18 5.11
C GLN A 160 6.75 1.44 6.39
N ILE A 161 6.46 2.53 7.12
CA ILE A 161 7.08 2.79 8.42
C ILE A 161 6.85 1.62 9.38
N ALA A 162 5.60 1.14 9.49
CA ALA A 162 5.26 -0.02 10.33
C ALA A 162 6.09 -1.26 9.98
N SER A 163 6.25 -1.55 8.69
CA SER A 163 7.02 -2.69 8.19
C SER A 163 8.52 -2.57 8.48
N VAL A 164 9.06 -1.35 8.50
CA VAL A 164 10.46 -1.10 8.87
C VAL A 164 10.66 -1.24 10.38
N ILE A 165 9.81 -0.61 11.20
CA ILE A 165 10.04 -0.56 12.66
C ILE A 165 9.68 -1.86 13.38
N ALA A 166 8.71 -2.63 12.88
CA ALA A 166 8.28 -3.90 13.48
C ALA A 166 9.43 -4.88 13.74
N PRO A 167 10.27 -5.24 12.75
CA PRO A 167 11.41 -6.13 12.97
C PRO A 167 12.52 -5.48 13.82
N LEU A 168 12.76 -4.17 13.69
CA LEU A 168 13.77 -3.46 14.51
C LEU A 168 13.42 -3.54 16.00
N GLY A 169 12.14 -3.41 16.33
CA GLY A 169 11.61 -3.42 17.70
C GLY A 169 11.34 -4.82 18.24
N GLY A 170 11.50 -5.87 17.43
CA GLY A 170 11.07 -7.22 17.78
C GLY A 170 9.60 -7.25 18.22
N ALA A 171 8.75 -6.58 17.44
CA ALA A 171 7.37 -6.32 17.84
C ALA A 171 6.54 -7.59 17.98
N VAL A 172 5.52 -7.55 18.85
CA VAL A 172 4.58 -8.67 19.03
C VAL A 172 3.37 -8.45 18.14
N SER A 173 3.18 -9.25 17.10
CA SER A 173 2.11 -9.09 16.09
C SER A 173 0.68 -8.93 16.65
N SER A 174 0.36 -9.51 17.80
CA SER A 174 -0.98 -9.41 18.40
C SER A 174 -1.25 -8.06 19.09
N SER A 175 -0.20 -7.34 19.49
CA SER A 175 -0.30 -6.08 20.24
C SER A 175 0.31 -4.89 19.51
N GLY A 176 1.30 -5.14 18.66
CA GLY A 176 2.12 -4.14 17.99
C GLY A 176 3.17 -3.48 18.87
N HIS A 177 3.24 -3.78 20.17
CA HIS A 177 4.28 -3.25 21.05
C HIS A 177 5.66 -3.79 20.66
N LYS A 178 6.67 -2.93 20.73
CA LYS A 178 8.07 -3.36 20.61
C LYS A 178 8.48 -4.12 21.87
N THR A 179 9.42 -5.04 21.75
CA THR A 179 10.04 -5.73 22.90
C THR A 179 11.42 -5.18 23.23
N VAL A 180 12.00 -4.40 22.33
CA VAL A 180 13.31 -3.76 22.49
C VAL A 180 13.29 -2.35 21.91
N SER A 181 14.15 -1.47 22.45
CA SER A 181 14.39 -0.15 21.87
C SER A 181 14.97 -0.26 20.46
N ILE A 182 14.53 0.61 19.55
CA ILE A 182 15.02 0.71 18.16
C ILE A 182 16.02 1.84 17.94
N THR A 183 16.32 2.62 18.98
CA THR A 183 17.29 3.72 18.93
C THR A 183 18.62 3.24 18.36
N GLY A 184 19.09 3.88 17.30
CA GLY A 184 20.37 3.56 16.62
C GLY A 184 20.44 2.20 15.92
N LYS A 185 19.31 1.50 15.70
CA LYS A 185 19.31 0.14 15.10
C LYS A 185 19.02 0.07 13.60
N GLY A 186 18.61 1.16 12.96
CA GLY A 186 18.26 1.17 11.53
C GLY A 186 19.48 0.92 10.65
N SER A 187 19.31 0.14 9.58
CA SER A 187 20.25 0.18 8.45
C SER A 187 20.07 1.49 7.65
N ILE A 188 21.00 1.79 6.75
CA ILE A 188 20.87 2.96 5.86
C ILE A 188 19.55 2.91 5.05
N ALA A 189 19.16 1.71 4.60
CA ALA A 189 17.90 1.54 3.87
C ALA A 189 16.70 1.84 4.79
N ASP A 190 16.68 1.33 6.02
CA ASP A 190 15.61 1.58 6.99
C ASP A 190 15.46 3.08 7.28
N MET A 191 16.59 3.77 7.48
CA MET A 191 16.62 5.22 7.69
C MET A 191 15.99 5.96 6.51
N CYS A 192 16.31 5.56 5.28
CA CYS A 192 15.79 6.18 4.08
C CYS A 192 14.31 5.88 3.82
N HIS A 193 13.84 4.67 4.09
CA HIS A 193 12.41 4.37 3.99
C HIS A 193 11.60 5.19 5.00
N VAL A 194 12.05 5.32 6.24
CA VAL A 194 11.35 6.12 7.27
C VAL A 194 11.39 7.61 6.93
N GLU A 195 12.52 8.12 6.47
CA GLU A 195 12.66 9.53 6.09
C GLU A 195 11.74 9.91 4.93
N VAL A 196 11.80 9.16 3.82
CA VAL A 196 10.95 9.39 2.64
C VAL A 196 9.47 9.26 3.01
N ALA A 197 9.10 8.22 3.74
CA ALA A 197 7.71 8.01 4.16
C ALA A 197 7.18 9.19 4.99
N VAL A 198 7.95 9.68 5.97
CA VAL A 198 7.54 10.84 6.78
C VAL A 198 7.42 12.10 5.93
N ALA A 199 8.35 12.33 5.00
CA ALA A 199 8.28 13.47 4.09
C ALA A 199 6.99 13.44 3.26
N GLU A 200 6.70 12.29 2.66
CA GLU A 200 5.58 12.12 1.74
C GLU A 200 4.23 12.12 2.43
N ILE A 201 4.13 11.56 3.63
CA ILE A 201 2.96 11.71 4.48
C ILE A 201 2.71 13.20 4.72
N LYS A 202 3.72 13.93 5.18
CA LYS A 202 3.58 15.36 5.51
C LYS A 202 3.17 16.20 4.30
N ASP A 203 3.76 15.97 3.14
CA ASP A 203 3.41 16.70 1.92
C ASP A 203 2.00 16.34 1.45
N SER A 204 1.64 15.05 1.43
CA SER A 204 0.31 14.58 1.02
C SER A 204 -0.80 15.11 1.92
N LEU A 205 -0.54 15.24 3.22
CA LEU A 205 -1.48 15.78 4.21
C LEU A 205 -1.89 17.24 3.96
N GLN A 206 -1.11 18.01 3.20
CA GLN A 206 -1.46 19.39 2.83
C GLN A 206 -2.58 19.45 1.78
N PHE A 207 -2.85 18.34 1.09
CA PHE A 207 -3.75 18.27 -0.07
C PHE A 207 -4.93 17.29 0.14
N VAL A 208 -5.11 16.79 1.36
CA VAL A 208 -6.24 15.91 1.73
C VAL A 208 -7.05 16.53 2.87
N SER A 209 -8.37 16.31 2.85
CA SER A 209 -9.23 16.68 3.99
C SER A 209 -9.06 15.64 5.09
N ALA A 210 -8.32 15.98 6.15
CA ALA A 210 -8.05 15.06 7.24
C ALA A 210 -9.22 14.94 8.23
N GLY A 211 -9.74 13.73 8.40
CA GLY A 211 -10.57 13.37 9.56
C GLY A 211 -9.75 13.34 10.86
N ALA A 212 -10.40 13.21 12.01
CA ALA A 212 -9.74 13.20 13.32
C ALA A 212 -8.59 12.19 13.43
N ALA A 213 -8.78 10.99 12.87
CA ALA A 213 -7.76 9.94 12.82
C ALA A 213 -6.47 10.38 12.11
N ILE A 214 -6.63 10.97 10.91
CA ILE A 214 -5.51 11.49 10.12
C ILE A 214 -4.82 12.64 10.89
N ASN A 215 -5.59 13.54 11.50
CA ASN A 215 -5.03 14.63 12.32
C ASN A 215 -4.20 14.10 13.50
N ASN A 216 -4.59 12.99 14.11
CA ASN A 216 -3.82 12.36 15.18
C ASN A 216 -2.51 11.74 14.65
N VAL A 217 -2.54 11.13 13.46
CA VAL A 217 -1.32 10.67 12.78
C VAL A 217 -0.37 11.85 12.54
N VAL A 218 -0.89 12.95 11.98
CA VAL A 218 -0.12 14.17 11.72
C VAL A 218 0.52 14.71 13.00
N ALA A 219 -0.23 14.72 14.10
CA ALA A 219 0.25 15.23 15.38
C ALA A 219 1.42 14.38 15.93
N ASN A 220 1.34 13.05 15.83
CA ASN A 220 2.43 12.17 16.25
C ASN A 220 3.67 12.35 15.38
N ILE A 221 3.52 12.37 14.04
CA ILE A 221 4.64 12.61 13.12
C ILE A 221 5.30 13.97 13.40
N ASN A 222 4.50 15.03 13.58
CA ASN A 222 5.04 16.35 13.92
C ASN A 222 5.77 16.36 15.28
N ALA A 223 5.30 15.58 16.25
CA ALA A 223 5.97 15.45 17.54
C ALA A 223 7.33 14.75 17.39
N ASP A 224 7.42 13.69 16.59
CA ASP A 224 8.68 13.01 16.30
C ASP A 224 9.64 13.94 15.51
N CYS A 225 9.11 14.71 14.55
CA CYS A 225 9.90 15.72 13.84
C CYS A 225 10.41 16.87 14.73
N ALA A 226 9.71 17.20 15.81
CA ALA A 226 10.14 18.27 16.72
C ALA A 226 11.47 17.92 17.42
N GLY A 227 11.83 16.63 17.47
CA GLY A 227 13.13 16.15 17.94
C GLY A 227 14.28 16.33 16.93
N LEU A 228 13.99 16.64 15.66
CA LEU A 228 15.01 16.86 14.63
C LEU A 228 15.73 18.19 14.82
N PRO A 229 17.00 18.33 14.37
CA PRO A 229 17.71 19.59 14.32
C PRO A 229 16.88 20.69 13.62
N GLY A 230 16.54 21.74 14.37
CA GLY A 230 15.71 22.83 13.87
C GLY A 230 14.20 22.59 13.93
N GLY A 231 13.74 21.41 14.36
CA GLY A 231 12.32 21.05 14.52
C GLY A 231 11.54 20.98 13.20
N VAL A 232 12.23 20.71 12.09
CA VAL A 232 11.63 20.67 10.74
C VAL A 232 11.61 19.23 10.25
N CYS A 233 10.41 18.70 9.95
CA CYS A 233 10.32 17.40 9.26
C CYS A 233 11.00 17.47 7.89
N PRO A 234 11.46 16.32 7.35
CA PRO A 234 12.03 16.25 6.02
C PRO A 234 11.08 16.74 4.92
N THR A 235 11.66 17.02 3.76
CA THR A 235 10.98 17.43 2.53
C THR A 235 11.01 16.29 1.53
N ASN A 236 10.03 16.20 0.62
CA ASN A 236 9.96 15.07 -0.30
C ASN A 236 11.24 14.92 -1.12
N GLU A 237 11.86 13.78 -0.95
CA GLU A 237 12.99 13.29 -1.72
C GLU A 237 12.73 11.83 -2.08
N ASN A 238 13.35 11.33 -3.14
CA ASN A 238 13.24 9.90 -3.44
C ASN A 238 14.27 9.12 -2.62
N PHE A 239 13.98 7.83 -2.45
CA PHE A 239 14.85 6.88 -1.77
C PHE A 239 16.31 6.90 -2.29
N THR A 240 16.52 7.03 -3.60
CA THR A 240 17.87 7.07 -4.19
C THR A 240 18.67 8.29 -3.73
N THR A 241 18.02 9.45 -3.59
CA THR A 241 18.64 10.66 -3.07
C THR A 241 19.05 10.47 -1.61
N CYS A 242 18.18 9.90 -0.77
CA CYS A 242 18.54 9.58 0.61
C CYS A 242 19.72 8.59 0.69
N MET A 243 19.72 7.53 -0.10
CA MET A 243 20.83 6.55 -0.15
C MET A 243 22.17 7.21 -0.51
N GLY A 244 22.16 8.32 -1.26
CA GLY A 244 23.35 9.09 -1.62
C GLY A 244 23.74 10.20 -0.63
N SER A 245 22.95 10.46 0.42
CA SER A 245 23.11 11.62 1.30
C SER A 245 23.15 11.25 2.77
N ALA A 246 24.34 11.27 3.36
CA ALA A 246 24.53 11.03 4.80
C ALA A 246 23.75 12.00 5.69
N ALA A 247 23.53 13.25 5.22
CA ALA A 247 22.74 14.22 5.96
C ALA A 247 21.27 13.80 6.10
N ILE A 248 20.70 13.22 5.05
CA ILE A 248 19.31 12.72 5.04
C ILE A 248 19.21 11.43 5.83
N GLN A 249 20.19 10.53 5.70
CA GLN A 249 20.26 9.31 6.51
C GLN A 249 20.26 9.61 8.01
N VAL A 250 20.99 10.66 8.44
CA VAL A 250 20.96 11.12 9.83
C VAL A 250 19.57 11.59 10.25
N GLN A 251 18.82 12.27 9.37
CA GLN A 251 17.43 12.64 9.67
C GLN A 251 16.55 11.40 9.84
N GLY A 252 16.69 10.40 8.97
CA GLY A 252 16.01 9.11 9.08
C GLY A 252 16.31 8.39 10.39
N GLN A 253 17.57 8.37 10.84
CA GLN A 253 17.93 7.79 12.13
C GLN A 253 17.27 8.54 13.30
N LEU A 254 17.26 9.87 13.26
CA LEU A 254 16.63 10.67 14.31
C LEU A 254 15.10 10.50 14.34
N LEU A 255 14.47 10.28 13.18
CA LEU A 255 13.06 9.90 13.11
C LEU A 255 12.81 8.53 13.74
N ILE A 256 13.65 7.53 13.45
CA ILE A 256 13.58 6.21 14.09
C ILE A 256 13.72 6.34 15.62
N ASP A 257 14.65 7.17 16.10
CA ASP A 257 14.82 7.42 17.54
C ASP A 257 13.60 8.15 18.15
N GLY A 258 12.99 9.08 17.39
CA GLY A 258 11.73 9.74 17.77
C GLY A 258 10.58 8.74 17.94
N ILE A 259 10.38 7.89 16.93
CA ILE A 259 9.42 6.78 16.94
C ILE A 259 9.70 5.86 18.14
N ASP A 260 10.95 5.53 18.43
CA ASP A 260 11.30 4.73 19.61
C ASP A 260 10.80 5.38 20.91
N ASN A 261 10.90 6.69 21.05
CA ASN A 261 10.46 7.37 22.27
C ASN A 261 8.93 7.41 22.43
N SER A 262 8.17 7.39 21.32
CA SER A 262 6.69 7.42 21.32
C SER A 262 6.06 6.02 21.24
N TRP A 263 6.79 5.02 20.76
CA TRP A 263 6.34 3.63 20.64
C TRP A 263 6.53 2.86 21.96
N THR A 264 5.44 2.34 22.53
CA THR A 264 5.49 1.70 23.86
C THR A 264 6.04 0.28 23.83
N LEU A 265 6.74 -0.08 24.92
CA LEU A 265 7.22 -1.44 25.25
C LEU A 265 6.10 -2.33 25.79
#